data_AF-A0A2N6A1I8-F1
#
_entry.id   AF-A0A2N6A1I8-F1
#
_cell.length_a   1.000
_cell.length_b   1.000
_cell.length_c   1.000
_cell.angle_alpha   90.00
_cell.angle_beta   90.00
_cell.angle_gamma   90.00
#
_symmetry.space_group_name_H-M   'P 1'
#
loop_
_entity.id
_entity.type
_entity.pdbx_description
1 polymer ?
#
loop_
_entity_poly.entity_id
_entity_poly.type
_entity_poly.pdbx_seq_one_letter_code
_entity_poly.pdbx_strand_id
1 'polypeptide(L)' 'MKKSQLEQYPAGSAAQVVAHAKWQKSRGRRHSMHYRGVRNPQLALMVAEYEVMILDIDNRAA' A
#
# COMPACT_ATOMS: atom_id res chain seq x y z
N MET A 1 2.93 0.69 13.93
CA MET A 1 2.14 1.70 13.20
C MET A 1 0.78 1.83 13.85
N LYS A 2 0.28 3.04 14.10
CA LYS A 2 -1.06 3.26 14.68
C LYS A 2 -2.12 3.25 13.57
N LYS A 3 -3.36 2.85 13.87
CA LYS A 3 -4.45 2.82 12.88
C LYS A 3 -4.72 4.21 12.28
N SER A 4 -4.59 5.27 13.07
CA SER A 4 -4.74 6.66 12.62
C SER A 4 -3.73 7.06 11.53
N GLN A 5 -2.59 6.39 11.41
CA GLN A 5 -1.65 6.64 10.32
C GLN A 5 -2.15 6.09 8.97
N LEU A 6 -3.13 5.19 8.95
CA LEU A 6 -3.76 4.71 7.71
C LEU A 6 -4.70 5.75 7.10
N GLU A 7 -5.31 6.58 7.95
CA GLU A 7 -6.28 7.61 7.55
C GLU A 7 -5.61 8.79 6.85
N GLN A 8 -4.29 8.89 6.95
CA GLN A 8 -3.48 9.90 6.24
C GLN A 8 -3.31 9.57 4.75
N TYR A 9 -3.56 8.33 4.35
CA TYR A 9 -3.44 7.92 2.95
C TYR A 9 -4.81 7.91 2.26
N PRO A 10 -4.91 8.45 1.03
CA PRO A 10 -6.16 8.44 0.28
C PRO A 10 -6.73 7.02 0.13
N ALA A 11 -8.04 6.89 0.28
CA ALA A 11 -8.73 5.61 0.16
C ALA A 11 -8.52 4.99 -1.24
N GLY A 12 -8.11 3.72 -1.27
CA GLY A 12 -7.83 2.99 -2.51
C GLY A 12 -6.50 3.35 -3.18
N SER A 13 -5.65 4.18 -2.58
CA SER A 13 -4.31 4.50 -3.11
C SER A 13 -3.30 3.38 -2.86
N ALA A 14 -2.25 3.32 -3.70
CA ALA A 14 -1.12 2.41 -3.50
C ALA A 14 -0.49 2.60 -2.11
N ALA A 15 -0.31 3.85 -1.70
CA ALA A 15 0.25 4.18 -0.38
C ALA A 15 -0.60 3.62 0.76
N GLN A 16 -1.94 3.68 0.64
CA GLN A 16 -2.83 3.08 1.64
C GLN A 16 -2.69 1.55 1.69
N VAL A 17 -2.61 0.87 0.54
CA VAL A 17 -2.44 -0.59 0.47
C VAL A 17 -1.15 -1.02 1.16
N VAL A 18 -0.04 -0.34 0.87
CA VAL A 18 1.27 -0.61 1.47
C VAL A 18 1.24 -0.33 2.97
N ALA A 19 0.68 0.81 3.39
CA ALA A 19 0.55 1.16 4.80
C ALA A 19 -0.33 0.15 5.57
N HIS A 20 -1.45 -0.28 4.98
CA HIS A 20 -2.32 -1.30 5.56
C HIS A 20 -1.59 -2.64 5.69
N ALA A 21 -0.83 -3.06 4.67
CA ALA A 21 -0.05 -4.28 4.74
C ALA A 21 1.00 -4.24 5.86
N LYS A 22 1.71 -3.12 6.01
CA LYS A 22 2.66 -2.89 7.12
C LYS A 22 1.96 -2.96 8.48
N TRP A 23 0.79 -2.34 8.60
CA TRP A 23 0.00 -2.38 9.83
C TRP A 23 -0.45 -3.80 10.19
N GLN A 24 -1.02 -4.56 9.25
CA GLN A 24 -1.43 -5.95 9.47
C GLN A 24 -0.24 -6.82 9.88
N LYS A 25 0.90 -6.70 9.19
CA LYS A 25 2.14 -7.43 9.51
C LYS A 25 2.59 -7.16 10.94
N SER A 26 2.54 -5.90 11.39
CA SER A 26 2.88 -5.53 12.79
C SER A 26 1.96 -6.15 13.84
N ARG A 27 0.78 -6.65 13.44
CA ARG A 27 -0.20 -7.32 14.28
C ARG A 27 -0.19 -8.85 14.09
N GLY A 28 0.79 -9.39 13.37
CA GLY A 28 0.87 -10.81 13.03
C GLY A 28 -0.22 -11.28 12.06
N ARG A 29 -0.86 -10.37 11.33
CA ARG A 29 -1.97 -10.65 10.41
C ARG A 29 -1.53 -10.55 8.96
N ARG A 30 -2.23 -11.27 8.09
CA ARG A 30 -2.05 -11.18 6.64
C ARG A 30 -2.76 -9.95 6.09
N HIS A 31 -2.15 -9.35 5.08
CA HIS A 31 -2.75 -8.29 4.29
C HIS A 31 -3.97 -8.83 3.52
N SER A 32 -5.01 -7.99 3.39
CA SER A 32 -6.32 -8.37 2.85
C SER A 32 -6.91 -7.33 1.89
N MET A 33 -6.17 -6.27 1.57
CA MET A 33 -6.67 -5.23 0.66
C MET A 33 -6.47 -5.63 -0.80
N HIS A 34 -7.40 -5.25 -1.66
CA HIS A 34 -7.23 -5.35 -3.12
C HIS A 34 -6.75 -4.01 -3.66
N TYR A 35 -6.14 -4.03 -4.86
CA TYR A 35 -5.66 -2.80 -5.50
C TYR A 35 -5.90 -2.85 -7.00
N ARG A 36 -6.52 -1.80 -7.57
CA ARG A 36 -6.79 -1.64 -9.02
C ARG A 36 -7.29 -2.91 -9.73
N GLY A 37 -8.30 -3.56 -9.18
CA GLY A 37 -8.89 -4.78 -9.76
C GLY A 37 -8.11 -6.08 -9.47
N VAL A 38 -6.90 -5.99 -8.90
CA VAL A 38 -6.14 -7.15 -8.43
C VAL A 38 -6.75 -7.68 -7.15
N ARG A 39 -7.49 -8.79 -7.26
CA ARG A 39 -8.17 -9.46 -6.15
C ARG A 39 -7.24 -10.28 -5.26
N ASN A 40 -6.09 -10.71 -5.76
CA ASN A 40 -5.12 -11.40 -4.90
C ASN A 40 -4.39 -10.36 -4.05
N PRO A 41 -4.52 -10.40 -2.71
CA PRO A 41 -3.91 -9.40 -1.84
C PRO A 41 -2.38 -9.34 -2.02
N GLN A 42 -1.69 -10.48 -2.05
CA GLN A 42 -0.23 -10.49 -2.18
C GLN A 42 0.23 -9.80 -3.47
N LEU A 43 -0.48 -10.04 -4.58
CA LEU A 43 -0.20 -9.36 -5.85
C LEU A 43 -0.57 -7.87 -5.78
N ALA A 44 -1.69 -7.52 -5.13
CA ALA A 44 -2.10 -6.14 -4.94
C ALA A 44 -1.04 -5.32 -4.18
N LEU A 45 -0.42 -5.92 -3.16
CA LEU A 45 0.70 -5.30 -2.45
C LEU A 45 1.90 -5.08 -3.37
N MET A 46 2.32 -6.10 -4.13
CA MET A 46 3.43 -5.95 -5.09
C MET A 46 3.18 -4.82 -6.10
N VAL A 47 1.98 -4.75 -6.67
CA VAL A 47 1.61 -3.71 -7.64
C VAL A 47 1.64 -2.33 -6.98
N ALA A 48 1.11 -2.23 -5.75
CA ALA A 48 1.13 -0.98 -5.00
C ALA A 48 2.57 -0.53 -4.65
N GLU A 49 3.46 -1.46 -4.25
CA GLU A 49 4.87 -1.15 -3.99
C GLU A 49 5.58 -0.68 -5.25
N TYR A 50 5.33 -1.32 -6.39
CA TYR A 50 5.88 -0.93 -7.68
C TYR A 50 5.42 0.47 -8.11
N GLU A 51 4.13 0.79 -7.94
CA GLU A 51 3.60 2.10 -8.26
C GLU A 51 4.19 3.21 -7.38
N VAL A 52 4.32 2.97 -6.07
CA VAL A 52 4.99 3.92 -5.17
C VAL A 52 6.44 4.16 -5.61
N MET A 53 7.15 3.10 -6.02
CA MET A 53 8.53 3.22 -6.51
C MET A 53 8.62 4.06 -7.78
N ILE A 54 7.70 3.90 -8.73
CA ILE A 54 7.66 4.72 -9.96
C ILE A 54 7.45 6.20 -9.61
N LEU A 55 6.45 6.50 -8.76
CA LEU A 55 6.14 7.87 -8.37
C LEU A 55 7.33 8.55 -7.67
N ASP A 56 8.09 7.80 -6.87
CA ASP A 56 9.30 8.31 -6.21
C ASP A 56 10.44 8.59 -7.21
N ILE A 57 10.55 7.81 -8.30
CA ILE A 57 11.55 8.04 -9.36
C ILE A 57 11.21 9.31 -10.13
N ASP A 58 9.95 9.48 -10.53
CA ASP A 58 9.50 10.64 -11.29
C ASP A 58 9.68 11.94 -10.50
N ASN A 59 9.40 11.91 -9.19
CA ASN A 59 9.59 13.05 -8.29
C ASN A 59 11.06 13.43 -8.04
N ARG A 60 12.02 12.52 -8.29
CA ARG A 60 13.46 12.80 -8.16
C ARG A 60 14.09 13.32 -9.45
N ALA A 61 13.40 13.16 -10.58
CA ALA A 61 13.85 13.60 -11.89
C ALA A 61 13.35 15.02 -12.25
N ALA A 62 12.42 15.57 -11.47
CA ALA A 62 11.89 16.94 -11.60
C ALA A 62 12.61 17.92 -10.67
#